data_AF-A0A8T5LAQ2-F1
#
_entry.id   AF-A0A8T5LAQ2-F1
#
_cell.length_a   1.000
_cell.length_b   1.000
_cell.length_c   1.000
_cell.angle_alpha   90.00
_cell.angle_beta   90.00
_cell.angle_gamma   90.00
#
_symmetry.space_group_name_H-M   'P 1'
#
loop_
_entity.id
_entity.type
_entity.pdbx_description
1 polymer ?
#
loop_
_entity_poly.entity_id
_entity_poly.type
_entity_poly.pdbx_seq_one_letter_code
_entity_poly.pdbx_strand_id
1 'polypeptide(L)'
;MRKEPVKPELIEKILNEIKKNPDGIWIRKLSRKLNEPLATVYKYVLREDYCGKYITTEKSPQELGGHLMVKIKGENFEKMS
;
A
#
# COMPACT_ATOMS: atom_id res chain seq x y z
N MET A 1 9.58 22.09 8.90
CA MET A 1 8.72 20.91 8.63
C MET A 1 8.92 19.91 9.76
N ARG A 2 7.88 19.59 10.55
CA ARG A 2 7.97 18.53 11.57
C ARG A 2 8.10 17.19 10.85
N LYS A 3 9.19 16.45 11.07
CA LYS A 3 9.31 15.05 10.62
C LYS A 3 8.40 14.22 11.52
N GLU A 4 7.21 13.90 11.06
CA GLU A 4 6.36 12.92 11.75
C GLU A 4 7.15 11.60 11.91
N PRO A 5 7.04 10.93 13.07
CA PRO A 5 7.74 9.67 13.29
C PRO A 5 7.30 8.64 12.25
N VAL A 6 8.29 8.07 11.56
CA VAL A 6 8.07 6.92 10.68
C VAL A 6 7.68 5.73 11.56
N LYS A 7 6.68 4.95 11.14
CA LYS A 7 6.29 3.69 11.79
C LYS A 7 6.76 2.50 10.93
N PRO A 8 7.97 1.95 11.14
CA PRO A 8 8.49 0.84 10.34
C PRO A 8 7.58 -0.39 10.33
N GLU A 9 7.02 -0.72 11.49
CA GLU A 9 6.08 -1.84 11.64
C GLU A 9 4.83 -1.71 10.76
N LEU A 10 4.36 -0.48 10.55
CA LEU A 10 3.21 -0.24 9.68
C LEU A 10 3.56 -0.47 8.21
N ILE A 11 4.78 -0.09 7.80
CA ILE A 11 5.27 -0.34 6.44
C ILE A 11 5.33 -1.85 6.17
N GLU A 12 5.88 -2.62 7.11
CA GLU A 12 5.94 -4.07 7.01
C GLU A 12 4.54 -4.69 6.94
N LYS A 13 3.61 -4.25 7.80
CA LYS A 13 2.21 -4.71 7.77
C LYS A 13 1.53 -4.39 6.44
N ILE A 14 1.75 -3.20 5.87
CA ILE A 14 1.25 -2.81 4.56
C ILE A 14 1.79 -3.75 3.48
N LEU A 15 3.11 -3.93 3.39
CA LEU A 15 3.73 -4.76 2.36
C LEU A 15 3.29 -6.22 2.47
N ASN A 16 3.22 -6.76 3.69
CA ASN A 16 2.75 -8.13 3.93
C ASN A 16 1.30 -8.33 3.50
N GLU A 17 0.43 -7.35 3.76
CA GLU A 17 -0.96 -7.46 3.34
C GLU A 17 -1.12 -7.33 1.82
N ILE A 18 -0.33 -6.49 1.16
CA ILE A 18 -0.31 -6.43 -0.32
C ILE A 18 0.26 -7.74 -0.90
N LYS A 19 1.30 -8.33 -0.29
CA LYS A 19 1.88 -9.63 -0.71
C LYS A 19 0.86 -10.77 -0.71
N LYS A 20 -0.04 -10.78 0.27
CA LYS A 20 -1.16 -11.75 0.35
C LYS A 20 -2.22 -11.57 -0.75
N ASN A 21 -2.22 -10.46 -1.47
CA ASN A 21 -3.19 -10.12 -2.51
C ASN A 21 -2.44 -9.85 -3.84
N PRO A 22 -1.96 -10.88 -4.56
CA PRO A 22 -1.18 -10.71 -5.78
C PRO A 22 -1.94 -9.98 -6.89
N ASP A 23 -3.26 -10.17 -6.98
CA ASP A 23 -4.14 -9.46 -7.90
C ASP A 23 -4.37 -7.99 -7.53
N GLY A 24 -3.86 -7.56 -6.38
CA GLY A 24 -4.01 -6.23 -5.83
C GLY A 24 -5.04 -6.10 -4.73
N ILE A 25 -4.90 -5.04 -3.94
CA ILE A 25 -5.83 -4.68 -2.88
C ILE A 25 -6.22 -3.21 -2.99
N TRP A 26 -7.50 -2.90 -2.83
CA TRP A 26 -7.96 -1.52 -2.74
C TRP A 26 -7.44 -0.85 -1.48
N ILE A 27 -6.94 0.37 -1.61
CA ILE A 27 -6.35 1.09 -0.47
C ILE A 27 -7.33 1.31 0.70
N ARG A 28 -8.63 1.48 0.42
CA ARG A 28 -9.67 1.52 1.46
C ARG A 28 -9.82 0.18 2.19
N LYS A 29 -9.75 -0.94 1.46
CA LYS A 29 -9.80 -2.29 2.06
C LYS A 29 -8.55 -2.56 2.90
N LEU A 30 -7.39 -2.12 2.41
CA LEU A 30 -6.12 -2.18 3.13
C LEU A 30 -6.18 -1.39 4.45
N SER A 31 -6.67 -0.15 4.42
CA SER A 31 -6.89 0.68 5.62
C SER A 31 -7.79 0.00 6.66
N ARG A 32 -8.91 -0.59 6.25
CA ARG A 32 -9.80 -1.33 7.18
C ARG A 32 -9.11 -2.56 7.78
N LYS A 33 -8.37 -3.33 6.98
CA LYS A 33 -7.64 -4.53 7.44
C LYS A 33 -6.54 -4.20 8.43
N LEU A 34 -5.85 -3.08 8.23
CA LEU A 34 -4.77 -2.63 9.08
C LEU A 34 -5.26 -1.85 10.31
N ASN A 35 -6.55 -1.53 10.38
CA ASN A 35 -7.13 -0.64 11.38
C ASN A 35 -6.39 0.71 11.47
N GLU A 36 -6.05 1.27 10.32
CA GLU A 36 -5.25 2.50 10.22
C GLU A 36 -5.98 3.55 9.37
N PRO A 37 -5.84 4.85 9.66
CA PRO A 37 -6.51 5.89 8.90
C PRO A 37 -6.13 5.83 7.42
N LEU A 38 -7.12 6.05 6.54
CA LEU A 38 -6.92 6.00 5.09
C LEU A 38 -5.80 6.93 4.64
N ALA A 39 -5.75 8.17 5.16
CA ALA A 39 -4.70 9.14 4.86
C ALA A 39 -3.30 8.64 5.24
N THR A 40 -3.17 7.96 6.38
CA THR A 40 -1.93 7.33 6.83
C THR A 40 -1.48 6.28 5.83
N VAL A 41 -2.38 5.36 5.46
CA VAL A 41 -2.06 4.31 4.48
C VAL A 41 -1.68 4.92 3.13
N TYR A 42 -2.42 5.92 2.63
CA TYR A 42 -2.05 6.67 1.42
C TYR A 42 -0.62 7.24 1.48
N LYS A 43 -0.26 7.87 2.60
CA LYS A 43 1.08 8.43 2.79
C LYS A 43 2.18 7.37 2.70
N TYR A 44 2.00 6.22 3.34
CA TYR A 44 3.01 5.14 3.34
C TYR A 44 3.09 4.37 2.03
N VAL A 45 1.93 4.16 1.39
CA VAL A 45 1.80 3.49 0.10
C VAL A 45 2.43 4.31 -1.02
N LEU A 46 2.11 5.60 -1.12
CA LEU A 46 2.51 6.45 -2.25
C LEU A 46 3.95 6.98 -2.17
N ARG A 47 4.60 6.93 -1.02
CA ARG A 47 5.98 7.41 -0.86
C ARG A 47 6.99 6.33 -1.26
N GLU A 48 7.93 6.70 -2.14
CA GLU A 48 8.98 5.80 -2.62
C GLU A 48 9.93 5.33 -1.51
N ASP A 49 10.23 6.21 -0.55
CA ASP A 49 11.08 5.88 0.63
C ASP A 49 10.48 4.75 1.50
N TYR A 50 9.20 4.42 1.30
CA TYR A 50 8.47 3.39 2.04
C TYR A 50 8.03 2.25 1.10
N CYS A 51 6.74 2.18 0.76
CA CYS A 51 6.19 1.10 -0.04
C CYS A 51 6.25 1.40 -1.54
N GLY A 52 6.27 2.67 -1.95
CA GLY A 52 6.12 3.10 -3.34
C GLY A 52 7.15 2.48 -4.30
N LYS A 53 8.37 2.22 -3.83
CA LYS A 53 9.39 1.50 -4.61
C LYS A 53 8.98 0.07 -4.97
N TYR A 54 8.21 -0.59 -4.10
CA TYR A 54 7.86 -2.01 -4.21
C TYR A 54 6.54 -2.27 -4.91
N ILE A 55 5.66 -1.27 -5.00
CA ILE A 55 4.29 -1.44 -5.45
C ILE A 55 4.00 -0.70 -6.75
N THR A 56 3.02 -1.17 -7.50
CA THR A 56 2.37 -0.42 -8.57
C THR A 56 0.97 0.00 -8.11
N THR A 57 0.47 1.08 -8.68
CA THR A 57 -0.88 1.59 -8.41
C THR A 57 -1.70 1.62 -9.68
N GLU A 58 -2.89 1.05 -9.62
CA GLU A 58 -3.88 1.14 -10.69
C GLU A 58 -5.05 2.00 -10.21
N LYS A 59 -5.39 3.03 -10.99
CA LYS A 59 -6.59 3.84 -10.75
C LYS A 59 -7.74 3.22 -11.52
N SER A 60 -8.83 2.91 -10.82
CA SER A 60 -10.06 2.46 -11.46
C SER A 60 -10.90 3.65 -11.93
N PRO A 61 -11.71 3.49 -13.00
CA PRO A 61 -12.83 4.37 -13.26
C PRO A 61 -13.70 4.54 -12.01
N GLN A 62 -14.34 5.70 -11.88
CA GLN A 62 -14.96 6.22 -10.66
C GLN A 62 -16.03 5.30 -10.02
N GLU A 63 -16.46 4.24 -10.70
CA GLU A 63 -17.58 3.37 -10.34
C GLU A 63 -17.31 2.42 -9.16
N LEU A 64 -16.06 2.05 -8.85
CA LEU A 64 -15.77 0.97 -7.89
C LEU A 64 -15.50 1.41 -6.43
N GLY A 65 -15.77 2.66 -6.05
CA GLY A 65 -15.73 3.11 -4.63
C GLY A 65 -14.36 3.03 -3.92
N GLY A 66 -13.31 2.57 -4.61
CA GLY A 66 -11.92 2.49 -4.17
C GLY A 66 -11.02 3.03 -5.27
N HIS A 67 -10.68 4.32 -5.24
CA HIS A 67 -10.01 5.00 -6.35
C HIS A 67 -8.57 4.54 -6.64
N LEU A 68 -7.98 3.69 -5.79
CA LEU A 68 -6.60 3.24 -5.93
C LEU A 68 -6.46 1.77 -5.49
N MET A 69 -6.07 0.93 -6.44
CA MET A 69 -5.62 -0.42 -6.19
C MET A 69 -4.10 -0.43 -6.09
N VAL A 70 -3.57 -1.18 -5.13
CA VAL A 70 -2.12 -1.34 -4.92
C VAL A 70 -1.75 -2.80 -5.11
N LYS A 71 -0.67 -3.07 -5.85
CA LYS A 71 -0.14 -4.42 -6.10
C LYS A 71 1.37 -4.41 -5.94
N ILE A 72 1.99 -5.52 -5.57
CA ILE A 72 3.45 -5.63 -5.61
C ILE A 72 3.90 -5.64 -7.08
N LYS A 73 4.97 -4.91 -7.42
CA LYS A 73 5.60 -5.00 -8.75
C LYS A 73 6.11 -6.43 -8.94
N GLY A 74 5.77 -7.09 -10.05
CA GLY A 74 6.12 -8.51 -10.27
C GLY A 74 7.60 -8.84 -9.98
N GLU A 75 8.52 -7.98 -10.42
CA GLU A 75 9.97 -8.13 -10.18
C GLU A 75 10.37 -8.09 -8.69
N ASN A 76 9.58 -7.42 -7.83
CA ASN A 76 9.82 -7.36 -6.39
C ASN A 76 9.15 -8.51 -5.63
N PHE A 77 8.16 -9.18 -6.22
CA PHE A 77 7.50 -10.33 -5.59
C PHE A 77 8.45 -11.53 -5.50
N GLU A 78 9.26 -11.75 -6.56
CA GLU A 78 10.25 -12.84 -6.61
C GLU A 78 11.44 -12.59 -5.66
N LYS A 79 11.86 -11.33 -5.50
CA LYS A 79 12.97 -10.96 -4.58
C LYS A 79 12.59 -10.96 -3.10
N MET A 80 11.29 -10.98 -2.78
CA MET A 80 10.77 -11.01 -1.41
C MET A 80 10.30 -12.42 -0.99
N SER A 81 10.52 -13.44 -1.82
CA SER A 81 10.18 -14.85 -1.56
C SER A 81 11.38 -15.63 -1.04
#